data_AF-A0A175Y014-F1
#
_entry.id   AF-A0A175Y014-F1
#
_cell.length_a   1.000
_cell.length_b   1.000
_cell.length_c   1.000
_cell.angle_alpha   90.00
_cell.angle_beta   90.00
_cell.angle_gamma   90.00
#
_symmetry.space_group_name_H-M   'P 1'
#
loop_
_entity.id
_entity.type
_entity.pdbx_description
1 polymer ?
#
loop_
_entity_poly.entity_id
_entity_poly.type
_entity_poly.pdbx_seq_one_letter_code
_entity_poly.pdbx_strand_id
1 'polypeptide(L)'
;MLIAAVAAASMTLASCASMPTAAQVAPQVERAQAAYNRIAAAAEVILPFLPAERAAQVRLAMALAERGLIAARYAATVAEQLAALKQAEAATASIESTAGS
;
A
#
# COMPACT_ATOMS: atom_id res chain seq x y z
N MET A 1 3.57 -12.66 18.52
CA MET A 1 3.59 -11.39 17.74
C MET A 1 2.64 -11.39 16.53
N LEU A 2 2.24 -12.52 15.94
CA LEU A 2 1.31 -12.56 14.79
C LEU A 2 -0.10 -11.99 15.10
N ILE A 3 -0.62 -12.25 16.30
CA ILE A 3 -1.99 -11.86 16.66
C ILE A 3 -2.14 -10.33 16.79
N ALA A 4 -1.08 -9.64 17.23
CA ALA A 4 -1.08 -8.17 17.31
C ALA A 4 -1.10 -7.51 15.92
N ALA A 5 -0.46 -8.13 14.92
CA ALA A 5 -0.49 -7.64 13.55
C ALA A 5 -1.87 -7.83 12.88
N VAL A 6 -2.56 -8.92 13.19
CA VAL A 6 -3.93 -9.18 12.71
C VAL A 6 -4.93 -8.23 13.37
N ALA A 7 -4.79 -7.97 14.68
CA ALA A 7 -5.65 -7.03 15.40
C ALA A 7 -5.54 -5.59 14.85
N ALA A 8 -4.32 -5.16 14.52
CA ALA A 8 -4.09 -3.86 13.87
C ALA A 8 -4.72 -3.79 12.47
N ALA A 9 -4.70 -4.89 11.70
CA ALA A 9 -5.33 -4.97 10.38
C ALA A 9 -6.87 -4.94 10.45
N SER A 10 -7.47 -5.48 11.50
CA SER A 10 -8.93 -5.39 11.72
C SER A 10 -9.39 -4.00 12.18
N MET A 11 -8.55 -3.25 12.91
CA MET A 11 -8.87 -1.87 13.30
C MET A 11 -8.78 -0.88 12.13
N THR A 12 -7.92 -1.11 11.14
CA THR A 12 -7.84 -0.28 9.93
C THR A 12 -9.02 -0.47 8.98
N LEU A 13 -9.65 -1.67 8.95
CA LEU A 13 -10.87 -1.91 8.17
C LEU A 13 -12.13 -1.25 8.77
N ALA A 14 -12.16 -1.02 10.08
CA ALA A 14 -13.26 -0.31 10.77
C ALA A 14 -13.19 1.22 10.60
N SER A 15 -12.11 1.75 10.03
CA SER A 15 -11.84 3.20 9.92
C SER A 15 -11.99 3.76 8.50
N CYS A 16 -12.92 3.22 7.71
CA CYS A 16 -13.24 3.73 6.37
C CYS A 16 -13.82 5.17 6.37
N ALA A 17 -14.10 5.75 7.54
CA ALA A 17 -14.44 7.17 7.69
C ALA A 17 -13.20 8.09 7.68
N SER A 18 -11.99 7.54 7.81
CA SER A 18 -10.72 8.26 7.84
C SER A 18 -9.73 7.59 6.88
N MET A 19 -10.05 7.56 5.58
CA MET A 19 -9.06 7.12 4.61
C MET A 19 -7.90 8.13 4.59
N PRO A 20 -6.67 7.73 4.95
CA PRO A 20 -5.50 8.60 4.80
C PRO A 20 -5.36 8.97 3.32
N THR A 21 -5.02 10.23 3.06
CA THR A 21 -4.84 10.71 1.69
C THR A 21 -3.64 9.99 1.06
N ALA A 22 -3.60 9.87 -0.27
CA ALA A 22 -2.51 9.22 -0.99
C ALA A 22 -1.11 9.74 -0.56
N ALA A 23 -0.98 11.06 -0.34
CA ALA A 23 0.22 11.71 0.19
C ALA A 23 0.65 11.19 1.57
N GLN A 24 -0.30 10.76 2.40
CA GLN A 24 -0.05 10.16 3.71
C GLN A 24 0.22 8.65 3.65
N VAL A 25 0.09 8.00 2.49
CA VAL A 25 0.28 6.54 2.30
C VAL A 25 1.56 6.23 1.53
N ALA A 26 1.99 7.13 0.63
CA ALA A 26 3.23 7.02 -0.12
C ALA A 26 4.47 6.69 0.74
N PRO A 27 4.77 7.39 1.85
CA PRO A 27 5.97 7.09 2.64
C PRO A 27 5.91 5.73 3.36
N GLN A 28 4.73 5.19 3.63
CA GLN A 28 4.53 3.87 4.24
C GLN A 28 4.74 2.77 3.19
N VAL A 29 4.28 2.98 1.96
CA VAL A 29 4.53 2.07 0.84
C VAL A 29 6.03 2.03 0.52
N GLU A 30 6.72 3.16 0.54
CA GLU A 30 8.19 3.23 0.38
C GLU A 30 8.93 2.50 1.52
N ARG A 31 8.53 2.71 2.78
CA ARG A 31 9.11 1.97 3.91
C ARG A 31 8.89 0.47 3.79
N ALA A 32 7.70 0.04 3.38
CA ALA A 32 7.37 -1.37 3.16
C ALA A 32 8.20 -1.96 2.01
N GLN A 33 8.41 -1.21 0.92
CA GLN A 33 9.30 -1.61 -0.16
C GLN A 33 10.75 -1.77 0.32
N ALA A 34 11.26 -0.81 1.09
CA ALA A 34 12.63 -0.88 1.62
C ALA A 34 12.82 -2.05 2.60
N ALA A 35 11.78 -2.43 3.35
CA ALA A 35 11.80 -3.63 4.19
C ALA A 35 11.77 -4.91 3.33
N TYR A 36 10.92 -4.97 2.31
CA TYR A 36 10.86 -6.09 1.38
C TYR A 36 12.20 -6.31 0.67
N ASN A 37 12.83 -5.26 0.15
CA ASN A 37 14.12 -5.37 -0.53
C ASN A 37 15.23 -5.93 0.39
N ARG A 38 15.25 -5.53 1.66
CA ARG A 38 16.19 -6.08 2.66
C ARG A 38 15.94 -7.56 2.92
N ILE A 39 14.68 -7.96 3.04
CA ILE A 39 14.28 -9.36 3.24
C ILE A 39 14.59 -10.20 1.99
N ALA A 40 14.33 -9.68 0.79
CA ALA A 40 14.61 -10.35 -0.47
C ALA A 40 16.11 -10.61 -0.64
N ALA A 41 16.95 -9.60 -0.37
CA ALA A 41 18.41 -9.76 -0.41
C ALA A 41 18.90 -10.82 0.60
N ALA A 42 18.35 -10.84 1.81
CA ALA A 42 18.68 -11.87 2.80
C ALA A 42 18.19 -13.27 2.37
N ALA A 43 17.01 -13.35 1.75
CA ALA A 43 16.44 -14.60 1.28
C ALA A 43 17.27 -15.21 0.14
N GLU A 44 17.80 -14.41 -0.79
CA GLU A 44 18.68 -14.90 -1.86
C GLU A 44 19.92 -15.61 -1.31
N VAL A 45 20.47 -15.12 -0.20
CA VAL A 45 21.63 -15.74 0.46
C VAL A 45 21.24 -17.04 1.16
N ILE A 46 20.05 -17.12 1.77
CA ILE A 46 19.66 -18.24 2.63
C ILE A 46 18.95 -19.37 1.86
N LEU A 47 18.23 -19.04 0.78
CA LEU A 47 17.43 -19.99 0.00
C LEU A 47 18.19 -21.25 -0.46
N PRO A 48 19.46 -21.18 -0.92
CA PRO A 48 20.23 -22.36 -1.33
C PRO A 48 20.52 -23.35 -0.19
N PHE A 49 20.50 -22.87 1.06
CA PHE A 49 20.80 -23.67 2.25
C PHE A 49 19.54 -24.25 2.91
N LEU A 50 18.35 -23.91 2.40
CA LEU A 50 17.09 -24.41 2.94
C LEU A 50 16.67 -25.71 2.24
N PRO A 51 16.03 -26.65 2.98
CA PRO A 51 15.31 -27.77 2.37
C PRO A 51 14.29 -27.26 1.34
N ALA A 52 14.11 -28.01 0.25
CA ALA A 52 13.31 -27.58 -0.90
C ALA A 52 11.90 -27.11 -0.52
N GLU A 53 11.24 -27.79 0.41
CA GLU A 53 9.90 -27.43 0.88
C GLU A 53 9.87 -26.08 1.63
N ARG A 54 10.87 -25.82 2.49
CA ARG A 54 11.02 -24.53 3.18
C ARG A 54 11.38 -23.41 2.19
N ALA A 55 12.23 -23.70 1.22
CA ALA A 55 12.57 -22.74 0.17
C ALA A 55 11.34 -22.37 -0.66
N ALA A 56 10.46 -23.33 -0.97
CA ALA A 56 9.19 -23.08 -1.66
C ALA A 56 8.24 -22.19 -0.84
N GLN A 57 8.12 -22.43 0.46
CA GLN A 57 7.32 -21.58 1.36
C GLN A 57 7.85 -20.14 1.44
N VAL A 58 9.16 -19.96 1.54
CA VAL A 58 9.79 -18.63 1.54
C VAL A 58 9.53 -17.90 0.22
N ARG A 59 9.70 -18.58 -0.93
CA ARG A 59 9.39 -18.01 -2.25
C ARG A 59 7.92 -17.60 -2.37
N LEU A 60 7.00 -18.43 -1.86
CA LEU A 60 5.57 -18.12 -1.87
C LEU A 60 5.25 -16.90 -0.99
N ALA A 61 5.82 -16.82 0.21
CA ALA A 61 5.66 -15.67 1.09
C ALA A 61 6.18 -14.38 0.45
N MET A 62 7.33 -14.43 -0.22
CA MET A 62 7.88 -13.29 -0.97
C MET A 62 6.96 -12.87 -2.12
N ALA A 63 6.46 -13.82 -2.92
CA ALA A 63 5.54 -13.52 -4.03
C ALA A 63 4.23 -12.87 -3.55
N LEU A 64 3.71 -13.27 -2.39
CA LEU A 64 2.54 -12.63 -1.77
C LEU A 64 2.84 -11.21 -1.29
N ALA A 65 4.00 -10.99 -0.67
CA ALA A 65 4.42 -9.67 -0.22
C ALA A 65 4.62 -8.71 -1.41
N GLU A 66 5.20 -9.19 -2.51
CA GLU A 66 5.36 -8.42 -3.74
C GLU A 66 4.01 -8.01 -4.35
N ARG A 67 3.07 -8.95 -4.46
CA ARG A 67 1.69 -8.64 -4.90
C ARG A 67 0.99 -7.65 -3.97
N GLY A 68 1.20 -7.76 -2.66
CA GLY A 68 0.68 -6.81 -1.68
C GLY A 68 1.23 -5.40 -1.86
N LEU A 69 2.54 -5.26 -2.11
CA LEU A 69 3.18 -3.97 -2.39
C LEU A 69 2.68 -3.34 -3.68
N ILE A 70 2.50 -4.14 -4.74
CA ILE A 70 1.94 -3.67 -6.00
C ILE A 70 0.50 -3.17 -5.79
N ALA A 71 -0.34 -3.94 -5.09
CA ALA A 71 -1.69 -3.52 -4.76
C ALA A 71 -1.72 -2.23 -3.93
N ALA A 72 -0.81 -2.08 -2.96
CA ALA A 72 -0.70 -0.86 -2.15
C ALA A 72 -0.31 0.37 -2.98
N ARG A 73 0.59 0.23 -3.97
CA ARG A 73 0.94 1.31 -4.91
C ARG A 73 -0.22 1.70 -5.81
N TYR A 74 -0.98 0.73 -6.31
CA TYR A 74 -2.18 1.01 -7.11
C TYR A 74 -3.25 1.71 -6.28
N ALA A 75 -3.47 1.28 -5.04
CA ALA A 75 -4.41 1.94 -4.14
C ALA A 75 -4.01 3.40 -3.87
N ALA A 76 -2.71 3.67 -3.66
CA ALA A 76 -2.20 5.02 -3.44
C ALA A 76 -2.42 5.92 -4.67
N THR A 77 -2.08 5.44 -5.88
CA THR A 77 -2.27 6.21 -7.12
C THR A 77 -3.73 6.47 -7.46
N VAL A 78 -4.62 5.49 -7.25
CA VAL A 78 -6.07 5.67 -7.43
C VAL A 78 -6.61 6.71 -6.44
N ALA A 79 -6.16 6.71 -5.19
CA ALA A 79 -6.54 7.73 -4.21
C ALA A 79 -6.05 9.14 -4.60
N GLU A 80 -4.87 9.23 -5.20
CA GLU A 80 -4.30 10.48 -5.75
C GLU A 80 -5.14 11.02 -6.92
N GLN A 81 -5.53 10.15 -7.86
CA GLN A 81 -6.38 10.50 -8.99
C GLN A 81 -7.77 10.99 -8.54
N LEU A 82 -8.36 10.34 -7.53
CA LEU A 82 -9.65 10.74 -6.97
C LEU A 82 -9.55 12.10 -6.26
N ALA A 83 -8.46 12.36 -5.54
CA ALA A 83 -8.22 13.67 -4.93
C ALA A 83 -8.08 14.78 -5.99
N ALA A 84 -7.36 14.52 -7.08
CA ALA A 84 -7.22 15.47 -8.20
C ALA A 84 -8.57 15.73 -8.89
N LEU A 85 -9.40 14.71 -9.08
CA LEU A 85 -10.75 14.86 -9.64
C LEU A 85 -11.64 15.73 -8.74
N LYS A 86 -11.66 15.47 -7.42
CA LYS A 86 -12.42 16.31 -6.47
C LYS A 86 -11.96 17.77 -6.47
N GLN A 87 -10.66 17.99 -6.61
CA GLN A 87 -10.10 19.34 -6.68
C GLN A 87 -10.50 20.03 -8.00
N ALA A 88 -10.52 19.30 -9.12
CA ALA A 88 -11.03 19.79 -10.39
C ALA A 88 -12.54 20.10 -10.32
N GLU A 89 -13.36 19.22 -9.73
CA GLU A 89 -14.79 19.45 -9.53
C GLU A 89 -15.06 20.68 -8.66
N ALA A 90 -14.29 20.87 -7.57
CA ALA A 90 -14.39 22.05 -6.72
C ALA A 90 -13.99 23.34 -7.47
N ALA A 91 -12.98 23.27 -8.34
CA ALA A 91 -12.58 24.40 -9.19
C ALA A 91 -13.66 24.73 -10.23
N THR A 92 -14.30 23.72 -10.83
CA THR A 92 -15.41 23.92 -11.78
C THR A 92 -16.63 24.54 -11.08
N ALA A 93 -17.00 24.05 -9.89
CA ALA A 93 -18.10 24.62 -9.12
C ALA A 93 -17.85 26.09 -8.70
N SER A 94 -16.59 26.44 -8.40
CA SER A 94 -16.17 27.83 -8.14
C SER A 94 -16.34 28.72 -9.38
N ILE A 95 -15.99 28.22 -10.56
CA ILE A 95 -16.14 28.95 -11.83
C ILE A 95 -17.62 29.15 -12.16
N GLU A 96 -18.46 28.13 -12.01
CA GLU A 96 -19.92 28.22 -12.23
C GLU A 96 -20.59 29.20 -11.26
N SER A 97 -20.19 29.19 -9.99
CA SER A 97 -20.65 30.16 -8.99
C SER A 97 -20.22 31.60 -9.30
N THR A 98 -19.09 31.79 -9.97
CA THR A 98 -18.56 33.12 -10.31
C THR A 98 -19.09 33.64 -11.65
N ALA A 99 -19.42 32.74 -12.57
CA ALA A 99 -20.00 33.07 -13.88
C ALA A 99 -21.53 33.26 -13.83
N GLY A 100 -22.19 32.80 -12.77
CA GLY A 100 -23.64 32.94 -12.55
C GLY A 100 -24.08 34.21 -11.80
N SER A 101 -23.14 35.09 -11.41
CA SER A 101 -23.39 36.42 -10.82
C SER A 101 -23.12 37.54 -11.82
#